data_AF-A0A653WGD4-F1
#
_entry.id   AF-A0A653WGD4-F1
#
_cell.length_a   1.000
_cell.length_b   1.000
_cell.length_c   1.000
_cell.angle_alpha   90.00
_cell.angle_beta   90.00
_cell.angle_gamma   90.00
#
_symmetry.space_group_name_H-M   'P 1'
#
loop_
_entity.id
_entity.type
_entity.pdbx_description
1 polymer ?
#
loop_
_entity_poly.entity_id
_entity_poly.type
_entity_poly.pdbx_seq_one_letter_code
_entity_poly.pdbx_strand_id
1 'polypeptide(L)'
;MKAAPLPPAFADGVFAAGCPSRTVLDHVTSKWGVLILVALSEGEQRWSDLRRRAEGISEKMLAQTLKTLERDGLVSRDAQPVIPPRVDYSLTERGYELSALLVPLVAWAFDNADEIINGTGKAK
;
A
#
# COMPACT_ATOMS: atom_id res chain seq x y z
N MET A 1 -0.35 -9.38 24.32
CA MET A 1 -1.58 -8.72 23.82
C MET A 1 -2.43 -9.78 23.11
N LYS A 2 -3.75 -9.81 23.32
CA LYS A 2 -4.65 -10.73 22.61
C LYS A 2 -5.19 -9.98 21.37
N ALA A 3 -5.17 -10.63 20.20
CA ALA A 3 -5.71 -10.03 18.98
C ALA A 3 -7.20 -9.69 19.15
N ALA A 4 -7.64 -8.60 18.50
CA ALA A 4 -9.05 -8.28 18.41
C ALA A 4 -9.81 -9.43 17.71
N PRO A 5 -11.05 -9.73 18.12
CA PRO A 5 -11.85 -10.74 17.44
C PRO A 5 -12.14 -10.32 16.00
N LEU A 6 -12.23 -11.30 15.09
CA LEU A 6 -12.64 -11.05 13.70
C LEU A 6 -14.05 -10.45 13.66
N PRO A 7 -14.34 -9.53 12.72
CA PRO A 7 -15.68 -8.96 12.58
C PRO A 7 -16.75 -10.04 12.37
N PRO A 8 -18.02 -9.79 12.75
CA PRO A 8 -19.12 -10.75 12.59
C PRO A 8 -19.31 -11.24 11.15
N ALA A 9 -18.97 -10.42 10.16
CA ALA A 9 -18.99 -10.78 8.74
C ALA A 9 -17.97 -11.88 8.36
N PHE A 10 -17.04 -12.20 9.26
CA PHE A 10 -16.07 -13.28 9.15
C PHE A 10 -16.30 -14.38 10.22
N ALA A 11 -17.45 -14.36 10.91
CA ALA A 11 -17.67 -15.16 12.13
C ALA A 11 -17.85 -16.66 11.91
N ASP A 12 -18.12 -17.11 10.68
CA ASP A 12 -18.06 -18.53 10.34
C ASP A 12 -16.61 -19.02 10.18
N GLY A 13 -15.62 -18.11 10.25
CA GLY A 13 -14.20 -18.39 10.07
C GLY A 13 -13.83 -18.71 8.62
N VAL A 14 -14.76 -18.55 7.68
CA VAL A 14 -14.56 -18.95 6.28
C VAL A 14 -14.16 -17.74 5.44
N PHE A 15 -12.91 -17.74 4.99
CA PHE A 15 -12.45 -16.79 3.98
C PHE A 15 -12.80 -17.33 2.59
N ALA A 16 -13.97 -16.98 2.07
CA ALA A 16 -14.45 -17.50 0.78
C ALA A 16 -13.52 -17.12 -0.40
N ALA A 17 -13.29 -18.07 -1.31
CA ALA A 17 -12.37 -17.89 -2.45
C ALA A 17 -12.78 -16.77 -3.42
N GLY A 18 -14.08 -16.63 -3.68
CA GLY A 18 -14.62 -15.59 -4.56
C GLY A 18 -14.95 -14.26 -3.87
N CYS A 19 -14.51 -14.05 -2.62
CA CYS A 19 -14.83 -12.82 -1.90
C CYS A 19 -14.07 -11.63 -2.48
N PRO A 20 -14.74 -10.53 -2.89
CA PRO A 20 -14.08 -9.36 -3.46
C PRO A 20 -13.01 -8.74 -2.53
N SER A 21 -13.16 -8.91 -1.22
CA SER A 21 -12.15 -8.44 -0.25
C SER A 21 -10.78 -9.07 -0.48
N ARG A 22 -10.71 -10.31 -0.98
CA ARG A 22 -9.44 -10.97 -1.33
C ARG A 22 -8.74 -10.28 -2.49
N THR A 23 -9.50 -9.85 -3.50
CA THR A 23 -8.94 -9.09 -4.64
C THR A 23 -8.38 -7.75 -4.18
N VAL A 24 -9.13 -7.03 -3.33
CA VAL A 24 -8.64 -5.76 -2.76
C VAL A 24 -7.38 -6.01 -1.92
N LEU A 25 -7.40 -7.02 -1.04
CA LEU A 25 -6.23 -7.39 -0.25
C LEU A 25 -5.02 -7.70 -1.13
N ASP A 26 -5.17 -8.51 -2.18
CA ASP A 26 -4.08 -8.83 -3.12
C ASP A 26 -3.44 -7.57 -3.72
N HIS A 27 -4.27 -6.62 -4.17
CA HIS A 27 -3.74 -5.37 -4.73
C HIS A 27 -3.00 -4.52 -3.68
N VAL A 28 -3.60 -4.31 -2.50
CA VAL A 28 -3.08 -3.36 -1.50
C VAL A 28 -1.97 -3.94 -0.64
N THR A 29 -1.90 -5.27 -0.48
CA THR A 29 -0.81 -5.96 0.23
C THR A 29 0.25 -6.52 -0.71
N SER A 30 0.13 -6.31 -2.02
CA SER A 30 1.22 -6.59 -2.94
C SER A 30 2.48 -5.80 -2.54
N LYS A 31 3.66 -6.33 -2.85
CA LYS A 31 4.96 -5.70 -2.53
C LYS A 31 4.98 -4.21 -2.86
N TRP A 32 4.46 -3.83 -4.03
CA TRP A 32 4.49 -2.45 -4.50
C TRP A 32 3.26 -1.65 -4.07
N GLY A 33 2.07 -2.28 -4.01
CA GLY A 33 0.84 -1.60 -3.63
C GLY A 33 0.94 -0.93 -2.26
N VAL A 34 1.42 -1.68 -1.26
CA VAL A 34 1.58 -1.16 0.10
C VAL A 34 2.59 -0.01 0.17
N LEU A 35 3.73 -0.13 -0.53
CA LEU A 35 4.78 0.91 -0.53
C LEU A 35 4.31 2.19 -1.20
N ILE A 36 3.55 2.09 -2.30
CA ILE A 36 3.00 3.25 -3.00
C ILE A 36 1.90 3.93 -2.16
N LEU A 37 1.01 3.17 -1.54
CA LEU A 37 -0.02 3.74 -0.66
C LEU A 37 0.59 4.45 0.56
N VAL A 38 1.62 3.87 1.18
CA VAL A 38 2.35 4.52 2.27
C VAL A 38 3.09 5.77 1.78
N ALA A 39 3.76 5.73 0.63
CA ALA A 39 4.44 6.90 0.07
C ALA A 39 3.48 8.06 -0.22
N LEU A 40 2.27 7.77 -0.71
CA LEU A 40 1.24 8.79 -0.98
C LEU A 40 0.53 9.28 0.29
N SER A 41 0.67 8.60 1.42
CA SER A 41 0.10 9.05 2.71
C SER A 41 0.74 10.34 3.23
N GLU A 42 1.96 10.65 2.78
CA GLU A 42 2.66 11.91 3.09
C GLU A 42 2.22 13.08 2.19
N GLY A 43 1.28 12.85 1.27
CA GLY A 43 0.77 13.84 0.34
C GLY A 43 1.06 13.50 -1.12
N GLU A 44 0.73 14.45 -1.99
CA GLU A 44 0.86 14.31 -3.44
C GLU A 44 2.32 14.04 -3.87
N GLN A 45 2.50 13.08 -4.78
CA GLN A 45 3.82 12.70 -5.31
C GLN A 45 3.82 12.65 -6.84
N ARG A 46 4.94 13.01 -7.44
CA ARG A 46 5.19 12.79 -8.88
C ARG A 46 5.63 11.35 -9.13
N TRP A 47 5.51 10.92 -10.39
CA TRP A 47 6.02 9.62 -10.85
C TRP A 47 7.46 9.35 -10.42
N SER A 48 8.36 10.31 -10.62
CA SER A 48 9.79 10.18 -10.27
C SER A 48 10.02 10.00 -8.78
N ASP A 49 9.22 10.66 -7.94
CA ASP A 49 9.33 10.57 -6.49
C ASP A 49 8.81 9.22 -5.99
N LEU A 50 7.69 8.75 -6.52
CA LEU A 50 7.19 7.40 -6.25
C LEU A 50 8.19 6.32 -6.64
N ARG A 51 8.79 6.43 -7.83
CA ARG A 51 9.81 5.48 -8.29
C ARG A 51 11.06 5.49 -7.40
N ARG A 52 11.47 6.67 -6.92
CA ARG A 52 12.62 6.80 -6.00
C ARG A 52 12.31 6.22 -4.62
N ARG A 53 11.12 6.49 -4.09
CA ARG A 53 10.67 5.96 -2.78
C ARG A 53 10.47 4.44 -2.81
N ALA A 54 9.90 3.90 -3.88
CA ALA A 54 9.74 2.47 -4.10
C ALA A 54 10.98 1.87 -4.79
N GLU A 55 12.15 1.99 -4.15
CA GLU A 55 13.42 1.53 -4.74
C GLU A 55 13.34 0.08 -5.24
N GLY A 56 13.89 -0.15 -6.45
CA GLY A 56 13.86 -1.45 -7.12
C GLY A 56 12.57 -1.73 -7.92
N ILE A 57 11.57 -0.84 -7.90
CA ILE A 57 10.41 -0.97 -8.78
C ILE A 57 10.79 -0.64 -10.24
N SER A 58 10.35 -1.48 -11.19
CA SER A 58 10.46 -1.14 -12.61
C SER A 58 9.36 -0.17 -13.02
N GLU A 59 9.59 0.63 -14.06
CA GLU A 59 8.60 1.58 -14.58
C GLU A 59 7.29 0.88 -14.98
N LYS A 60 7.40 -0.29 -15.60
CA LYS A 60 6.24 -1.12 -15.95
C LYS A 60 5.43 -1.52 -14.70
N MET A 61 6.11 -1.95 -13.64
CA MET A 61 5.44 -2.36 -12.40
C MET A 61 4.83 -1.16 -11.66
N LEU A 62 5.49 0.00 -11.68
CA LEU A 62 4.93 1.24 -11.11
C LEU A 62 3.66 1.65 -11.86
N ALA A 63 3.69 1.65 -13.20
CA ALA A 63 2.51 1.96 -14.02
C ALA A 63 1.36 1.00 -13.73
N GLN A 64 1.64 -0.30 -13.68
CA GLN A 64 0.63 -1.32 -13.42
C GLN A 64 0.03 -1.16 -12.02
N THR A 65 0.87 -0.89 -11.02
CA THR A 65 0.42 -0.71 -9.62
C THR A 65 -0.47 0.52 -9.51
N LEU A 66 -0.03 1.68 -10.03
CA LEU A 66 -0.82 2.90 -10.00
C LEU A 66 -2.14 2.75 -10.74
N LYS A 67 -2.15 2.10 -11.92
CA LYS A 67 -3.37 1.83 -12.67
C LYS A 67 -4.36 0.94 -11.90
N THR A 68 -3.86 -0.07 -11.20
CA THR A 68 -4.68 -0.93 -10.33
C THR A 68 -5.28 -0.11 -9.19
N LEU A 69 -4.46 0.66 -8.47
CA LEU A 69 -4.91 1.46 -7.32
C LEU A 69 -5.86 2.60 -7.73
N GLU A 70 -5.67 3.18 -8.92
CA GLU A 70 -6.58 4.17 -9.51
C GLU A 70 -7.93 3.54 -9.85
N ARG A 71 -7.93 2.37 -10.52
CA ARG A 71 -9.16 1.62 -10.83
C ARG A 71 -9.93 1.23 -9.57
N ASP A 72 -9.22 0.86 -8.52
CA ASP A 72 -9.80 0.49 -7.23
C ASP A 72 -10.30 1.71 -6.44
N GLY A 73 -10.05 2.93 -6.91
CA GLY A 73 -10.51 4.18 -6.31
C GLY A 73 -9.72 4.61 -5.07
N LEU A 74 -8.49 4.10 -4.91
CA LEU A 74 -7.59 4.42 -3.78
C LEU A 74 -6.62 5.55 -4.10
N VAL A 75 -6.27 5.71 -5.38
CA VAL A 75 -5.33 6.72 -5.88
C VAL A 75 -6.00 7.57 -6.94
N SER A 76 -5.80 8.88 -6.88
CA SER A 76 -6.14 9.83 -7.93
C SER A 76 -4.91 10.15 -8.77
N ARG A 77 -5.11 10.35 -10.07
CA ARG A 77 -4.09 10.77 -11.04
C ARG A 77 -4.50 12.11 -11.65
N ASP A 78 -3.70 13.14 -11.42
CA ASP A 78 -3.88 14.46 -12.04
C ASP A 78 -2.81 14.68 -13.11
N ALA A 79 -3.24 14.89 -14.36
CA ALA A 79 -2.35 15.16 -15.48
C ALA A 79 -2.44 16.64 -15.86
N GLN A 80 -1.41 17.40 -15.50
CA GLN A 80 -1.38 18.84 -15.69
C GLN A 80 -0.81 19.19 -17.08
N PRO A 81 -1.53 19.96 -17.91
CA PRO A 81 -1.08 20.37 -19.24
C PRO A 81 -0.12 21.56 -19.16
N VAL A 82 0.91 21.45 -18.32
CA VAL A 82 2.00 22.44 -18.16
C VAL A 82 3.23 22.02 -18.96
N ILE A 83 4.19 22.94 -19.17
CA ILE A 83 5.47 22.63 -19.81
C ILE A 83 6.58 22.72 -18.75
N PRO A 84 7.34 21.63 -18.51
CA PRO A 84 7.15 20.28 -19.06
C PRO A 84 5.92 19.57 -18.47
N PRO A 85 5.31 18.59 -19.19
CA PRO A 85 4.14 17.86 -18.71
C PRO A 85 4.37 17.24 -17.32
N ARG A 86 3.39 17.41 -16.43
CA ARG A 86 3.46 16.92 -15.06
C ARG A 86 2.30 15.98 -14.79
N VAL A 87 2.59 14.88 -14.11
CA VAL A 87 1.58 13.95 -13.60
C VAL A 87 1.82 13.75 -12.12
N ASP A 88 0.79 14.05 -11.36
CA ASP A 88 0.77 13.94 -9.91
C ASP A 88 -0.20 12.85 -9.48
N TYR A 89 0.14 12.20 -8.38
CA TYR A 89 -0.64 11.14 -7.77
C TYR A 89 -0.91 11.49 -6.32
N SER A 90 -2.13 11.24 -5.86
CA SER A 90 -2.55 11.48 -4.48
C SER A 90 -3.50 10.39 -4.02
N LEU A 91 -3.64 10.20 -2.70
CA LEU A 91 -4.68 9.31 -2.19
C LEU A 91 -6.07 9.96 -2.35
N THR A 92 -7.06 9.12 -2.63
CA THR A 92 -8.47 9.49 -2.43
C THR A 92 -8.81 9.45 -0.94
N GLU A 93 -10.03 9.85 -0.56
CA GLU A 93 -10.51 9.71 0.82
C GLU A 93 -10.39 8.25 1.33
N ARG A 94 -10.83 7.27 0.53
CA ARG A 94 -10.66 5.84 0.86
C ARG A 94 -9.20 5.40 0.90
N GLY A 95 -8.37 5.98 0.03
CA GLY A 95 -6.92 5.78 0.07
C GLY A 95 -6.32 6.22 1.40
N TYR A 96 -6.71 7.39 1.90
CA TYR A 96 -6.28 7.88 3.21
C TYR A 96 -6.77 6.99 4.36
N GLU A 97 -8.05 6.60 4.36
CA GLU A 97 -8.60 5.66 5.35
C GLU A 97 -7.81 4.34 5.39
N LEU A 98 -7.53 3.75 4.23
CA LEU A 98 -6.74 2.53 4.14
C LEU A 98 -5.29 2.75 4.58
N SER A 99 -4.68 3.88 4.20
CA SER A 99 -3.30 4.19 4.57
C SER A 99 -3.10 4.28 6.09
N ALA A 100 -4.13 4.74 6.82
CA ALA A 100 -4.10 4.77 8.28
C ALA A 100 -3.99 3.37 8.92
N LEU A 101 -4.39 2.31 8.21
CA LEU A 101 -4.21 0.92 8.63
C LEU A 101 -2.85 0.35 8.17
N LEU A 102 -2.39 0.75 6.98
CA LEU A 102 -1.16 0.23 6.39
C LEU A 102 0.11 0.84 7.00
N VAL A 103 0.10 2.13 7.35
CA VAL A 103 1.29 2.80 7.91
C VAL A 103 1.75 2.14 9.21
N PRO A 104 0.89 1.87 10.21
CA PRO A 104 1.31 1.14 11.42
C PRO A 104 1.78 -0.29 11.13
N LEU A 105 1.16 -0.97 10.17
CA LEU A 105 1.58 -2.32 9.76
C LEU A 105 3.00 -2.31 9.19
N VAL A 106 3.29 -1.38 8.28
CA VAL A 106 4.63 -1.23 7.67
C VAL A 106 5.65 -0.80 8.72
N ALA A 107 5.30 0.10 9.63
CA ALA A 107 6.18 0.49 10.74
C ALA A 107 6.54 -0.70 11.63
N TRP A 108 5.56 -1.51 12.01
CA TRP A 108 5.81 -2.74 12.76
C TRP A 108 6.70 -3.71 11.98
N ALA A 109 6.45 -3.90 10.68
CA ALA A 109 7.28 -4.77 9.85
C ALA A 109 8.73 -4.26 9.78
N PHE A 110 8.92 -2.95 9.61
CA PHE A 110 10.24 -2.32 9.59
C PHE A 110 11.01 -2.56 10.90
N ASP A 111 10.36 -2.37 12.05
CA ASP A 111 10.98 -2.54 13.37
C ASP A 111 11.37 -4.00 13.69
N ASN A 112 10.73 -4.98 13.04
CA ASN A 112 10.91 -6.41 13.35
C ASN A 112 11.60 -7.21 12.24
N ALA A 113 11.75 -6.65 11.03
CA ALA A 113 12.21 -7.39 9.85
C ALA A 113 13.60 -8.03 10.03
N ASP A 114 14.56 -7.28 10.60
CA ASP A 114 15.93 -7.79 10.76
C ASP A 114 15.97 -8.98 11.71
N GLU A 115 15.29 -8.89 12.85
CA GLU A 115 15.21 -10.00 13.81
C GLU A 115 14.52 -11.23 13.20
N ILE A 116 13.42 -11.04 12.47
CA ILE A 116 12.66 -12.14 11.85
C ILE A 116 13.47 -12.84 10.74
N ILE A 117 14.18 -12.07 9.90
CA ILE A 117 14.87 -12.62 8.72
C ILE A 117 16.29 -13.09 9.05
N ASN A 118 17.03 -12.34 9.87
CA ASN A 118 18.44 -12.58 10.16
C ASN A 118 18.67 -13.20 11.55
N GLY A 119 17.64 -13.31 12.39
CA GLY A 119 17.76 -13.93 13.72
C GLY A 119 18.63 -13.12 14.68
N THR A 120 18.82 -11.83 14.44
CA THR A 120 19.56 -10.88 15.29
C THR A 120 18.73 -10.56 16.53
N GLY A 121 18.55 -11.57 17.40
CA GLY A 121 17.92 -11.37 18.69
C GLY A 121 18.66 -10.26 19.43
N LYS A 122 17.95 -9.20 19.82
CA LYS A 122 18.45 -8.34 20.89
C LYS A 122 18.64 -9.25 22.10
N ALA A 123 19.90 -9.53 22.43
CA ALA A 123 20.25 -10.18 23.68
C ALA A 123 19.53 -9.42 24.80
N LYS A 124 18.58 -10.10 25.45
CA LYS A 124 17.89 -9.61 26.62
C LYS A 124 18.81 -9.73 27.83
#